data_AF-A0A814BU14-F1
#
_entry.id   AF-A0A814BU14-F1
#
_cell.length_a   1.000
_cell.length_b   1.000
_cell.length_c   1.000
_cell.angle_alpha   90.00
_cell.angle_beta   90.00
_cell.angle_gamma   90.00
#
_symmetry.space_group_name_H-M   'P 1'
#
loop_
_entity.id
_entity.type
_entity.pdbx_description
1 polymer ?
#
loop_
_entity_poly.entity_id
_entity_poly.type
_entity_poly.pdbx_seq_one_letter_code
_entity_poly.pdbx_strand_id
1 'polypeptide(L)'
;MTRKPEDKKAWREIQSQVTLALEKDHIASIEKQLDELEQADRKHEYGTAWSIINQMCGKSTANNTKVKLLNGSVPENKEQLLNDWCKYFSNFLYNENSSIETCYPEPSDENIEINTETISFEELKEAVRTFKNKKAPENDFALTS
;
A
#
# COMPACT_ATOMS: atom_id res chain seq x y z
N MET A 1 -1.81 -32.99 -52.16
CA MET A 1 -2.84 -31.93 -52.15
C MET A 1 -2.17 -30.59 -51.89
N THR A 2 -1.70 -29.93 -52.94
CA THR A 2 -1.11 -28.60 -52.88
C THR A 2 -2.23 -27.55 -52.92
N ARG A 3 -2.36 -26.74 -51.86
CA ARG A 3 -3.32 -25.62 -51.82
C ARG A 3 -3.08 -24.71 -53.03
N LYS A 4 -4.15 -24.35 -53.75
CA LYS A 4 -4.05 -23.50 -54.95
C LYS A 4 -3.51 -22.12 -54.55
N PRO A 5 -2.74 -21.45 -55.43
CA PRO A 5 -2.18 -20.12 -55.13
C PRO A 5 -3.25 -19.06 -54.83
N GLU A 6 -4.48 -19.25 -55.31
CA GLU A 6 -5.64 -18.39 -55.01
C GLU A 6 -6.10 -18.52 -53.55
N ASP A 7 -6.13 -19.73 -52.99
CA ASP A 7 -6.48 -19.97 -51.58
C ASP A 7 -5.49 -19.28 -50.63
N LYS A 8 -4.22 -19.18 -51.04
CA LYS A 8 -3.17 -18.51 -50.27
C LYS A 8 -3.33 -16.98 -50.29
N LYS A 9 -3.84 -16.41 -51.39
CA LYS A 9 -4.14 -14.97 -51.47
C LYS A 9 -5.37 -14.63 -50.63
N ALA A 10 -6.44 -15.41 -50.74
CA ALA A 10 -7.65 -15.24 -49.93
C ALA A 10 -7.35 -15.33 -48.42
N TRP A 11 -6.51 -16.29 -48.02
CA TRP A 11 -6.11 -16.44 -46.61
C TRP A 11 -5.31 -15.24 -46.08
N ARG A 12 -4.39 -14.68 -46.89
CA ARG A 12 -3.65 -13.47 -46.51
C ARG A 12 -4.53 -12.25 -46.38
N GLU A 13 -5.51 -12.10 -47.27
CA GLU A 13 -6.48 -11.01 -47.23
C GLU A 13 -7.31 -11.08 -45.93
N ILE A 14 -7.82 -12.27 -45.59
CA ILE A 14 -8.54 -12.50 -44.34
C ILE A 14 -7.64 -12.23 -43.13
N GLN A 15 -6.39 -12.71 -43.14
CA GLN A 15 -5.46 -12.45 -42.05
C GLN A 15 -5.16 -10.96 -41.89
N SER A 16 -5.01 -10.23 -42.99
CA SER A 16 -4.82 -8.77 -42.97
C SER A 16 -6.04 -8.05 -42.39
N GLN A 17 -7.24 -8.48 -42.73
CA GLN A 17 -8.47 -7.90 -42.17
C GLN A 17 -8.59 -8.19 -40.68
N VAL A 18 -8.24 -9.40 -40.24
CA VAL A 18 -8.23 -9.77 -38.82
C VAL A 18 -7.19 -8.96 -38.04
N THR A 19 -5.97 -8.78 -38.57
CA THR A 19 -4.96 -7.96 -37.90
C THR A 19 -5.40 -6.50 -37.79
N LEU A 20 -6.00 -5.94 -38.85
CA LEU A 20 -6.54 -4.57 -38.81
C LEU A 20 -7.69 -4.43 -37.80
N ALA A 21 -8.54 -5.45 -37.67
CA ALA A 21 -9.59 -5.44 -36.66
C ALA A 21 -9.02 -5.49 -35.24
N LEU A 22 -8.03 -6.37 -34.99
CA LEU A 22 -7.36 -6.46 -33.69
C LEU A 22 -6.63 -5.17 -33.30
N GLU A 23 -5.97 -4.52 -34.27
CA GLU A 23 -5.31 -3.23 -34.04
C GLU A 23 -6.33 -2.14 -33.67
N LYS A 24 -7.46 -2.09 -34.36
CA LYS A 24 -8.55 -1.17 -34.04
C LYS A 24 -9.12 -1.42 -32.64
N ASP A 25 -9.37 -2.69 -32.30
CA ASP A 25 -9.89 -3.06 -30.99
C ASP A 25 -8.89 -2.69 -29.87
N HIS A 26 -7.59 -2.88 -30.12
CA HIS A 26 -6.54 -2.48 -29.18
C HIS A 26 -6.50 -0.96 -28.98
N ILE A 27 -6.59 -0.18 -30.07
CA ILE A 27 -6.67 1.28 -30.01
C ILE A 27 -7.90 1.72 -29.21
N ALA A 28 -9.08 1.16 -29.53
CA ALA A 28 -10.33 1.47 -28.83
C ALA A 28 -10.25 1.12 -27.33
N SER A 29 -9.57 0.03 -26.97
CA SER A 29 -9.31 -0.33 -25.57
C SER A 29 -8.46 0.73 -24.86
N ILE A 30 -7.40 1.23 -25.51
CA ILE A 30 -6.54 2.27 -24.93
C ILE A 30 -7.29 3.59 -24.79
N GLU A 31 -8.06 3.99 -25.81
CA GLU A 31 -8.90 5.19 -25.77
C GLU A 31 -9.88 5.16 -24.61
N LYS A 32 -10.51 4.00 -24.38
CA LYS A 32 -11.40 3.80 -23.22
C LYS A 32 -10.66 3.97 -21.88
N GLN A 33 -9.47 3.39 -21.74
CA GLN A 33 -8.67 3.55 -20.51
C GLN A 33 -8.24 5.00 -20.28
N LEU A 34 -7.98 5.76 -21.35
CA LEU A 34 -7.67 7.19 -21.27
C LEU A 34 -8.88 8.02 -20.82
N ASP A 35 -10.08 7.73 -21.35
CA ASP A 35 -11.31 8.40 -20.93
C ASP A 35 -11.64 8.10 -19.46
N GLU A 36 -11.47 6.85 -19.02
CA GLU A 36 -11.62 6.46 -17.60
C GLU A 36 -10.61 7.20 -16.70
N LEU A 37 -9.37 7.39 -17.17
CA LEU A 37 -8.34 8.14 -16.43
C LEU A 37 -8.70 9.63 -16.32
N GLU A 38 -9.17 10.26 -17.39
CA GLU A 38 -9.59 11.66 -17.38
C GLU A 38 -10.79 11.87 -16.46
N GLN A 39 -11.75 10.95 -16.45
CA GLN A 39 -12.88 11.00 -15.53
C GLN A 39 -12.45 10.82 -14.06
N ALA A 40 -11.49 9.94 -13.79
CA ALA A 40 -10.95 9.74 -12.45
C ALA A 40 -10.17 10.96 -11.93
N ASP A 41 -9.39 11.61 -12.80
CA ASP A 41 -8.64 12.83 -12.46
C ASP A 41 -9.59 14.01 -12.15
N ARG A 42 -10.63 14.19 -12.98
CA ARG A 42 -11.69 15.20 -12.73
C ARG A 42 -12.43 15.00 -11.41
N LYS A 43 -12.54 13.75 -10.93
CA LYS A 43 -13.17 13.40 -9.64
C LYS A 43 -12.20 13.40 -8.46
N HIS A 44 -10.91 13.70 -8.69
CA HIS A 44 -9.83 13.61 -7.69
C HIS A 44 -9.69 12.20 -7.05
N GLU A 45 -10.08 11.15 -7.77
CA GLU A 45 -9.97 9.77 -7.31
C GLU A 45 -8.59 9.21 -7.66
N TYR A 46 -7.54 9.72 -7.01
CA TYR A 46 -6.16 9.38 -7.35
C TYR A 46 -5.82 7.88 -7.22
N GLY A 47 -6.54 7.13 -6.38
CA GLY A 47 -6.38 5.69 -6.26
C GLY A 47 -6.79 4.93 -7.53
N THR A 48 -7.90 5.33 -8.15
CA THR A 48 -8.40 4.70 -9.40
C THR A 48 -7.53 5.13 -10.58
N ALA A 49 -7.16 6.42 -10.65
CA ALA A 49 -6.22 6.94 -11.65
C ALA A 49 -4.87 6.20 -11.61
N TRP A 50 -4.29 6.02 -10.43
CA TRP A 50 -3.03 5.28 -10.26
C TRP A 50 -3.16 3.80 -10.65
N SER A 51 -4.31 3.17 -10.36
CA SER A 51 -4.59 1.79 -10.79
C SER A 51 -4.62 1.66 -12.31
N ILE A 52 -5.29 2.59 -13.00
CA ILE A 52 -5.37 2.61 -14.46
C ILE A 52 -3.97 2.81 -15.07
N ILE A 53 -3.18 3.73 -14.51
CA ILE A 53 -1.79 3.97 -14.94
C ILE A 53 -0.95 2.68 -14.80
N ASN A 54 -1.05 1.98 -13.68
CA ASN A 54 -0.31 0.73 -13.48
C ASN A 54 -0.73 -0.36 -14.46
N GLN A 55 -2.03 -0.45 -14.77
CA GLN A 55 -2.54 -1.38 -15.78
C GLN A 55 -2.01 -1.06 -17.17
N MET A 56 -1.98 0.23 -17.57
CA MET A 56 -1.39 0.66 -18.85
C MET A 56 0.12 0.39 -18.91
N CYS A 57 0.85 0.60 -17.82
CA CYS A 57 2.29 0.35 -17.76
C CYS A 57 2.65 -1.14 -17.63
N GLY A 58 1.67 -2.06 -17.61
CA GLY A 58 1.91 -3.49 -17.39
C GLY A 58 2.50 -3.82 -16.01
N LYS A 59 2.50 -2.87 -15.09
CA LYS A 59 2.94 -3.04 -13.70
C LYS A 59 1.79 -3.64 -12.91
N SER A 60 1.46 -4.89 -13.20
CA SER A 60 0.58 -5.65 -12.33
C SER A 60 1.32 -5.82 -11.00
N THR A 61 0.84 -5.15 -9.96
CA THR A 61 1.21 -5.49 -8.59
C THR A 61 0.70 -6.90 -8.36
N ALA A 62 1.56 -7.89 -8.59
CA ALA A 62 1.33 -9.22 -8.08
C ALA A 62 1.04 -9.04 -6.59
N ASN A 63 -0.18 -9.41 -6.17
CA ASN A 63 -0.55 -9.47 -4.77
C ASN A 63 0.27 -10.60 -4.13
N ASN A 64 1.55 -10.32 -3.91
CA ASN A 64 2.44 -11.18 -3.17
C ASN A 64 2.11 -10.90 -1.71
N THR A 65 0.99 -11.46 -1.25
CA THR A 65 0.65 -11.53 0.16
C THR A 65 1.74 -12.36 0.83
N LYS A 66 2.84 -11.70 1.20
CA LYS A 66 3.92 -12.26 2.01
C LYS A 66 3.44 -12.72 3.39
N VAL A 67 2.23 -12.32 3.76
CA VAL A 67 1.59 -12.66 5.03
C VAL A 67 0.92 -14.03 4.90
N LYS A 68 1.43 -14.98 5.69
CA LYS A 68 0.87 -16.32 5.83
C LYS A 68 -0.13 -16.33 6.98
N LEU A 69 -1.08 -17.26 6.92
CA LEU A 69 -1.97 -17.60 8.02
C LEU A 69 -1.16 -18.26 9.15
N LEU A 70 -1.77 -18.39 10.33
CA LEU A 70 -1.16 -19.01 11.52
C LEU A 70 -0.63 -20.43 11.26
N ASN A 71 -1.30 -21.18 10.38
CA ASN A 71 -0.92 -22.52 9.95
C ASN A 71 0.22 -22.54 8.90
N GLY A 72 0.74 -21.38 8.50
CA GLY A 72 1.80 -21.22 7.49
C GLY A 72 1.32 -21.29 6.03
N SER A 73 0.01 -21.40 5.77
CA SER A 73 -0.54 -21.39 4.41
C SER A 73 -0.75 -19.98 3.88
N VAL A 74 -0.80 -19.84 2.55
CA VAL A 74 -1.12 -18.56 1.91
C VAL A 74 -2.64 -18.35 2.01
N PRO A 75 -3.12 -17.18 2.47
CA PRO A 75 -4.54 -16.88 2.49
C PRO A 75 -5.10 -16.80 1.07
N GLU A 76 -6.24 -17.45 0.84
CA GLU A 76 -6.94 -17.39 -0.45
C GLU A 76 -7.58 -16.02 -0.68
N ASN A 77 -8.06 -15.38 0.39
CA ASN A 77 -8.73 -14.07 0.34
C ASN A 77 -8.37 -13.19 1.55
N LYS A 78 -8.52 -11.87 1.38
CA LYS A 78 -8.26 -10.88 2.45
C LYS A 78 -9.12 -11.13 3.71
N GLU A 79 -10.37 -11.55 3.53
CA GLU A 79 -11.29 -11.86 4.63
C GLU A 79 -10.80 -13.01 5.51
N GLN A 80 -10.20 -14.02 4.89
CA GLN A 80 -9.62 -15.16 5.60
C GLN A 80 -8.45 -14.71 6.48
N LEU A 81 -7.58 -13.83 5.95
CA LEU A 81 -6.46 -13.26 6.70
C LEU A 81 -6.94 -12.42 7.89
N LEU A 82 -7.97 -11.59 7.68
CA LEU A 82 -8.56 -10.77 8.75
C LEU A 82 -9.14 -11.63 9.87
N ASN A 83 -9.86 -12.69 9.53
CA ASN A 83 -10.42 -13.60 10.54
C ASN A 83 -9.33 -14.31 11.35
N ASP A 84 -8.25 -14.74 10.68
CA ASP A 84 -7.10 -15.37 11.33
C ASP A 84 -6.38 -14.40 12.28
N TRP A 85 -6.20 -13.15 11.86
CA TRP A 85 -5.67 -12.08 12.72
C TRP A 85 -6.58 -11.80 13.90
N CYS A 86 -7.89 -11.69 13.70
CA CYS A 86 -8.84 -11.49 14.79
C CYS A 86 -8.73 -12.62 15.83
N LYS A 87 -8.62 -13.88 15.40
CA LYS A 87 -8.42 -15.02 16.31
C LYS A 87 -7.09 -14.96 17.04
N TYR A 88 -6.00 -14.68 16.31
CA TYR A 88 -4.67 -14.56 16.89
C TYR A 88 -4.62 -13.46 17.94
N PHE A 89 -5.08 -12.25 17.61
CA PHE A 89 -5.07 -11.12 18.54
C PHE A 89 -6.08 -11.29 19.67
N SER A 90 -7.21 -11.95 19.44
CA SER A 90 -8.12 -12.30 20.54
C SER A 90 -7.41 -13.24 21.51
N ASN A 91 -6.82 -14.34 21.06
CA ASN A 91 -6.10 -15.24 21.97
C ASN A 91 -4.86 -14.59 22.61
N PHE A 92 -4.18 -13.69 21.92
CA PHE A 92 -2.99 -13.01 22.44
C PHE A 92 -3.34 -11.94 23.48
N LEU A 93 -4.41 -11.16 23.24
CA LEU A 93 -4.83 -10.07 24.10
C LEU A 93 -5.77 -10.51 25.23
N TYR A 94 -6.57 -11.56 25.02
CA TYR A 94 -7.35 -12.20 26.09
C TYR A 94 -6.41 -13.09 26.92
N ASN A 95 -5.67 -12.47 27.82
CA ASN A 95 -5.04 -13.18 28.91
C ASN A 95 -6.11 -13.47 29.99
N GLU A 96 -6.71 -14.66 29.96
CA GLU A 96 -7.66 -15.12 30.99
C GLU A 96 -7.05 -15.12 32.41
N ASN A 97 -5.72 -15.05 32.53
CA ASN A 97 -4.99 -14.93 33.79
C ASN A 97 -4.54 -13.50 34.11
N SER A 98 -4.91 -12.49 33.32
CA SER A 98 -4.72 -11.11 33.74
C SER A 98 -5.80 -10.76 34.74
N SER A 99 -5.55 -11.10 36.00
CA SER A 99 -6.01 -10.27 37.11
C SER A 99 -5.41 -8.88 36.88
N ILE A 100 -6.06 -8.09 36.02
CA ILE A 100 -5.83 -6.65 35.94
C ILE A 100 -6.39 -6.11 37.25
N GLU A 101 -5.68 -6.37 38.35
CA GLU A 101 -5.52 -5.33 39.35
C GLU A 101 -5.13 -4.11 38.55
N THR A 102 -5.95 -3.07 38.62
CA THR A 102 -5.66 -1.79 38.03
C THR A 102 -4.34 -1.30 38.63
N CYS A 103 -3.23 -1.71 38.03
CA CYS A 103 -1.91 -1.21 38.33
C CYS A 103 -1.87 0.18 37.71
N TYR A 104 -2.52 1.12 38.39
CA TYR A 104 -2.18 2.51 38.21
C TYR A 104 -0.71 2.60 38.60
N PRO A 105 0.17 3.07 37.70
CA PRO A 105 1.52 3.39 38.12
C PRO A 105 1.40 4.37 39.28
N GLU A 106 2.18 4.14 40.34
CA GLU A 106 2.25 5.11 41.43
C GLU A 106 2.58 6.48 40.83
N PRO A 107 1.90 7.55 41.27
CA PRO A 107 2.24 8.88 40.81
C PRO A 107 3.72 9.11 41.11
N SER A 108 4.47 9.58 40.11
CA SER A 108 5.89 9.88 40.29
C SER A 108 6.05 10.92 41.41
N ASP A 109 6.92 10.63 42.37
CA ASP A 109 7.29 11.59 43.43
C ASP A 109 8.03 12.82 42.86
N GLU A 110 8.56 12.71 41.64
CA GLU A 110 9.26 13.79 40.95
C GLU A 110 8.28 14.62 40.12
N ASN A 111 8.07 15.87 40.54
CA ASN A 111 7.47 16.86 39.66
C ASN A 111 8.45 17.14 38.52
N ILE A 112 8.13 16.66 37.32
CA ILE A 112 8.84 17.06 36.11
C ILE A 112 8.63 18.57 35.94
N GLU A 113 9.69 19.33 36.02
CA GLU A 113 9.67 20.78 35.81
C GLU A 113 9.44 21.05 34.31
N ILE A 114 8.16 21.06 33.91
CA ILE A 114 7.76 21.42 32.55
C ILE A 114 7.88 22.93 32.46
N ASN A 115 8.87 23.41 31.68
CA ASN A 115 8.96 24.82 31.36
C ASN A 115 7.72 25.24 30.55
N THR A 116 6.87 26.08 31.13
CA THR A 116 5.64 26.61 30.50
C THR A 116 5.81 28.05 30.04
N GLU A 117 7.04 28.58 30.08
CA GLU A 117 7.35 29.91 29.57
C GLU A 117 7.21 29.98 28.04
N THR A 118 7.12 31.21 27.52
CA THR A 118 7.03 31.45 26.09
C THR A 118 8.34 31.06 25.40
N ILE A 119 8.22 30.35 24.27
CA ILE A 119 9.36 29.86 23.47
C ILE A 119 10.37 30.99 23.20
N SER A 120 11.61 30.78 23.62
CA SER A 120 12.70 31.72 23.40
C SER A 120 13.25 31.63 21.97
N PHE A 121 13.78 32.74 21.45
CA PHE A 121 14.45 32.77 20.15
C PHE A 121 15.65 31.82 20.09
N GLU A 122 16.31 31.59 21.23
CA GLU A 122 17.49 30.74 21.33
C GLU A 122 17.12 29.25 21.22
N GLU A 123 16.03 28.83 21.88
CA GLU A 123 15.44 27.50 21.76
C GLU A 123 14.97 27.23 20.33
N LEU A 124 14.36 28.22 19.67
CA LEU A 124 13.91 28.10 18.29
C LEU A 124 15.10 27.88 17.32
N LYS A 125 16.21 28.57 17.56
CA LYS A 125 17.44 28.43 16.77
C LYS A 125 18.07 27.05 16.98
N GLU A 126 18.05 26.53 18.19
CA GLU A 126 18.54 25.19 18.52
C GLU A 126 17.66 24.09 17.92
N ALA A 127 16.34 24.22 18.01
CA ALA A 127 15.38 23.33 17.37
C ALA A 127 15.57 23.28 15.84
N VAL A 128 15.81 24.42 15.20
CA VAL A 128 16.11 24.45 13.75
C VAL A 128 17.44 23.76 13.43
N ARG A 129 18.44 23.85 14.31
CA ARG A 129 19.73 23.15 14.14
C ARG A 129 19.57 21.64 14.28
N THR A 130 18.85 21.16 15.29
CA THR A 130 18.60 19.72 15.48
C THR A 130 17.78 19.13 14.34
N PHE A 131 16.75 19.86 13.88
CA PHE A 131 15.93 19.43 12.74
C PHE A 131 16.74 19.29 11.44
N LYS A 132 17.68 20.21 11.19
CA LYS A 132 18.59 20.14 10.03
C LYS A 132 19.56 18.96 10.09
N ASN A 133 19.94 18.53 11.30
CA ASN A 133 20.90 17.46 11.48
C ASN A 133 20.32 16.05 11.34
N LYS A 134 19.00 15.89 11.13
CA LYS A 134 18.28 14.61 10.89
C LYS A 134 18.53 13.46 11.87
N LYS A 135 19.36 13.65 12.89
CA LYS A 135 19.50 12.75 14.03
C LYS A 135 18.44 13.17 15.03
N ALA A 136 17.51 12.27 15.30
CA ALA A 136 16.70 12.39 16.50
C ALA A 136 17.66 12.51 17.70
N PRO A 137 17.34 13.31 18.73
CA PRO A 137 18.04 13.17 20.00
C PRO A 137 17.82 11.73 20.47
N GLU A 138 18.87 10.91 20.38
CA GLU A 138 18.94 9.63 21.08
C GLU A 138 18.85 9.98 22.57
N ASN A 139 17.65 9.89 23.13
CA ASN A 139 17.44 9.91 24.57
C ASN A 139 17.93 8.55 25.12
N ASP A 140 19.25 8.35 25.12
CA ASP A 140 19.91 7.19 25.75
C ASP A 140 20.19 7.48 27.24
N PHE A 141 19.21 8.04 27.94
CA PHE A 141 19.17 8.05 29.40
C PHE A 141 17.98 7.20 29.85
N ALA A 142 18.12 5.89 29.68
CA ALA A 142 17.29 4.93 30.40
C ALA A 142 18.09 3.66 30.67
N LEU A 143 18.27 3.38 31.96
CA LEU A 143 18.62 2.10 32.58
C LEU A 143 20.11 1.71 32.66
N THR A 144 20.89 2.46 33.45
CA THR A 144 21.88 1.84 34.34
C THR A 144 21.91 2.57 35.69
N SER A 145 21.11 2.11 36.63
CA SER A 145 21.38 2.14 38.07
C SER A 145 20.71 0.92 38.69
#